data_AF-A0A4Y9QNT0-F1
#
_entry.id   AF-A0A4Y9QNT0-F1
#
_cell.length_a   1.000
_cell.length_b   1.000
_cell.length_c   1.000
_cell.angle_alpha   90.00
_cell.angle_beta   90.00
_cell.angle_gamma   90.00
#
_symmetry.space_group_name_H-M   'P 1'
#
loop_
_entity.id
_entity.type
_entity.pdbx_description
1 polymer ?
#
loop_
_entity_poly.entity_id
_entity_poly.type
_entity_poly.pdbx_seq_one_letter_code
_entity_poly.pdbx_strand_id
1 'polypeptide(L)'
;MSTSALPRGLPSPSRRKHRARRVAAGVAGCGLAAWVIVAVTSDGNSLDVLGAANIFGAGLDTPPQPGGGGAGVEPPMWEIPDGTDRVLTFPEVTGRVNPITSQPNFVGPEGDGGEFGTTDVQSFGGISGIVHEEAGIFVVGVLLTDAPPEDPAPERLDVTDQATAGSIEPEIGQTFLIGDGTDLRVQVPDEATRLFVGYADGYYYKGQPGWYDNNSGRVQVTVELADR
;
A
#
# COMPACT_ATOMS: atom_id res chain seq x y z
N MET A 1 -63.97 -25.60 16.24
CA MET A 1 -65.43 -25.35 16.26
C MET A 1 -65.66 -23.85 16.44
N SER A 2 -66.52 -23.28 15.59
CA SER A 2 -67.26 -22.02 15.72
C SER A 2 -66.54 -20.66 15.81
N THR A 3 -66.45 -20.05 14.63
CA THR A 3 -66.89 -18.68 14.26
C THR A 3 -67.61 -17.80 15.30
N SER A 4 -67.25 -16.51 15.35
CA SER A 4 -68.18 -15.37 15.59
C SER A 4 -67.43 -14.05 15.29
N ALA A 5 -67.60 -13.43 14.12
CA ALA A 5 -68.63 -12.43 13.74
C ALA A 5 -68.41 -11.01 14.36
N LEU A 6 -68.10 -10.05 13.48
CA LEU A 6 -68.09 -8.59 13.70
C LEU A 6 -69.53 -8.04 13.91
N PRO A 7 -69.67 -6.82 14.46
CA PRO A 7 -70.21 -5.75 13.62
C PRO A 7 -69.61 -4.34 13.81
N ARG A 8 -69.86 -3.53 12.78
CA ARG A 8 -69.46 -2.13 12.54
C ARG A 8 -70.14 -1.12 13.48
N GLY A 9 -69.47 0.02 13.69
CA GLY A 9 -70.09 1.27 14.12
C GLY A 9 -69.10 2.44 14.20
N LEU A 10 -69.06 3.29 13.18
CA LEU A 10 -68.45 4.64 13.23
C LEU A 10 -69.40 5.58 13.98
N PRO A 11 -68.88 6.58 14.71
CA PRO A 11 -68.87 7.94 14.14
C PRO A 11 -67.64 8.80 14.50
N SER A 12 -67.22 9.63 13.53
CA SER A 12 -66.47 10.90 13.70
C SER A 12 -67.46 12.01 14.11
N PRO A 13 -67.10 13.26 14.53
CA PRO A 13 -65.79 13.93 14.56
C PRO A 13 -65.51 14.75 15.85
N SER A 14 -64.26 15.17 16.07
CA SER A 14 -64.03 16.50 16.64
C SER A 14 -62.64 17.06 16.31
N ARG A 15 -62.66 18.24 15.68
CA ARG A 15 -61.52 19.14 15.49
C ARG A 15 -60.97 19.57 16.85
N ARG A 16 -59.68 19.39 17.10
CA ARG A 16 -58.92 20.22 18.04
C ARG A 16 -57.75 20.88 17.31
N LYS A 17 -57.84 22.21 17.19
CA LYS A 17 -56.69 23.07 16.89
C LYS A 17 -55.90 23.26 18.19
N HIS A 18 -54.62 22.87 18.21
CA HIS A 18 -53.70 23.37 19.23
C HIS A 18 -52.41 23.92 18.60
N ARG A 19 -52.08 25.09 19.13
CA ARG A 19 -51.05 26.05 18.77
C ARG A 19 -49.63 25.47 18.76
N ALA A 20 -48.83 26.09 17.91
CA ALA A 20 -47.39 25.92 17.78
C ALA A 20 -46.64 26.07 19.12
N ARG A 21 -45.65 25.20 19.32
CA ARG A 21 -44.47 25.46 20.17
C ARG A 21 -43.25 25.32 19.26
N ARG A 22 -42.57 26.42 19.02
CA ARG A 22 -41.23 26.43 18.41
C ARG A 22 -40.27 25.88 19.46
N VAL A 23 -39.66 24.74 19.19
CA VAL A 23 -38.48 24.26 19.89
C VAL A 23 -37.31 24.59 18.97
N ALA A 24 -36.50 25.58 19.37
CA ALA A 24 -35.20 25.80 18.78
C ALA A 24 -34.26 24.76 19.38
N ALA A 25 -33.82 23.79 18.59
CA ALA A 25 -32.69 22.93 18.92
C ALA A 25 -31.49 23.44 18.13
N GLY A 26 -30.46 23.87 18.87
CA GLY A 26 -29.21 24.36 18.32
C GLY A 26 -28.49 23.25 17.57
N VAL A 27 -28.00 23.57 16.38
CA VAL A 27 -27.04 22.74 15.66
C VAL A 27 -25.70 22.88 16.37
N ALA A 28 -25.33 21.85 17.13
CA ALA A 28 -23.94 21.64 17.50
C ALA A 28 -23.19 21.29 16.20
N GLY A 29 -22.41 22.24 15.69
CA GLY A 29 -21.51 22.01 14.57
C GLY A 29 -20.39 21.09 15.01
N CYS A 30 -20.57 19.77 14.83
CA CYS A 30 -19.43 18.87 14.70
C CYS A 30 -18.80 19.15 13.35
N GLY A 31 -17.61 19.75 13.35
CA GLY A 31 -16.80 19.90 12.16
C GLY A 31 -16.48 18.51 11.59
N LEU A 32 -17.15 18.15 10.49
CA LEU A 32 -16.68 17.08 9.63
C LEU A 32 -15.49 17.65 8.87
N ALA A 33 -14.28 17.21 9.24
CA ALA A 33 -13.14 17.33 8.34
C ALA A 33 -13.48 16.52 7.09
N ALA A 34 -13.83 17.22 6.01
CA ALA A 34 -14.13 16.62 4.73
C ALA A 34 -12.80 16.39 4.01
N TRP A 35 -12.37 15.13 3.96
CA TRP A 35 -11.24 14.69 3.17
C TRP A 35 -11.55 14.94 1.70
N VAL A 36 -10.77 15.81 1.06
CA VAL A 36 -10.83 15.95 -0.39
C VAL A 36 -9.95 14.85 -0.97
N ILE A 37 -10.57 13.70 -1.28
CA ILE A 37 -9.93 12.70 -2.12
C ILE A 37 -9.93 13.27 -3.54
N VAL A 38 -8.77 13.76 -3.99
CA VAL A 38 -8.57 14.04 -5.42
C VAL A 38 -8.41 12.69 -6.10
N ALA A 39 -9.51 12.14 -6.61
CA ALA A 39 -9.45 10.99 -7.50
C ALA A 39 -8.74 11.44 -8.78
N VAL A 40 -7.47 11.09 -8.92
CA VAL A 40 -6.73 11.23 -10.18
C VAL A 40 -7.24 10.14 -11.11
N THR A 41 -8.31 10.42 -11.86
CA THR A 41 -8.77 9.48 -12.89
C THR A 41 -7.90 9.62 -14.12
N SER A 42 -6.86 8.80 -14.20
CA SER A 42 -6.23 8.42 -15.46
C SER A 42 -5.59 7.04 -15.30
N ASP A 43 -5.46 6.29 -16.39
CA ASP A 43 -4.66 5.06 -16.47
C ASP A 43 -3.19 5.24 -16.03
N GLY A 44 -2.76 6.45 -15.62
CA GLY A 44 -1.42 6.78 -15.15
C GLY A 44 -1.14 6.54 -13.65
N ASN A 45 -2.15 6.19 -12.85
CA ASN A 45 -1.94 5.84 -11.44
C ASN A 45 -1.67 4.35 -11.21
N SER A 46 -1.82 3.52 -12.24
CA SER A 46 -1.62 2.07 -12.19
C SER A 46 -0.43 1.66 -13.06
N LEU A 47 0.59 1.05 -12.47
CA LEU A 47 1.79 0.59 -13.19
C LEU A 47 2.05 -0.90 -12.95
N ASP A 48 2.67 -1.52 -13.94
CA ASP A 48 3.19 -2.89 -13.83
C ASP A 48 4.50 -2.90 -13.03
N VAL A 49 4.51 -3.65 -11.93
CA VAL A 49 5.69 -4.03 -11.16
C VAL A 49 6.09 -5.44 -11.60
N LEU A 50 7.17 -5.54 -12.37
CA LEU A 50 7.69 -6.84 -12.82
C LEU A 50 8.30 -7.61 -11.65
N GLY A 51 8.24 -8.95 -11.65
CA GLY A 51 8.87 -9.76 -10.59
C GLY A 51 10.38 -9.53 -10.43
N ALA A 52 11.03 -9.01 -11.48
CA ALA A 52 12.44 -8.62 -11.48
C ALA A 52 12.68 -7.15 -11.07
N ALA A 53 11.65 -6.40 -10.63
CA ALA A 53 11.76 -5.01 -10.22
C ALA A 53 12.58 -4.89 -8.92
N ASN A 54 13.82 -4.46 -9.07
CA ASN A 54 14.80 -4.40 -8.00
C ASN A 54 14.65 -3.11 -7.19
N ILE A 55 14.08 -3.21 -5.99
CA ILE A 55 13.83 -2.03 -5.15
C ILE A 55 15.10 -1.26 -4.81
N PHE A 56 16.26 -1.94 -4.73
CA PHE A 56 17.56 -1.32 -4.44
C PHE A 56 18.14 -0.56 -5.64
N GLY A 57 17.51 -0.65 -6.81
CA GLY A 57 17.77 0.19 -7.98
C GLY A 57 17.00 1.51 -8.00
N ALA A 58 16.12 1.77 -7.01
CA ALA A 58 15.31 2.98 -7.00
C ALA A 58 16.16 4.25 -7.02
N GLY A 59 15.88 5.15 -7.96
CA GLY A 59 16.60 6.40 -8.12
C GLY A 59 18.03 6.28 -8.67
N LEU A 60 18.44 5.12 -9.19
CA LEU A 60 19.74 4.88 -9.82
C LEU A 60 19.59 4.62 -11.33
N ASP A 61 20.65 4.89 -12.11
CA ASP A 61 20.69 4.63 -13.57
C ASP A 61 20.78 3.13 -13.93
N THR A 62 21.15 2.28 -12.96
CA THR A 62 21.30 0.84 -13.18
C THR A 62 21.04 0.10 -11.87
N PRO A 63 20.15 -0.90 -11.86
CA PRO A 63 19.91 -1.71 -10.67
C PRO A 63 21.18 -2.42 -10.17
N PRO A 64 21.44 -2.44 -8.86
CA PRO A 64 22.61 -3.10 -8.30
C PRO A 64 22.39 -4.62 -8.15
N GLN A 65 23.49 -5.38 -8.13
CA GLN A 65 23.46 -6.83 -7.84
C GLN A 65 24.65 -7.29 -6.99
N PRO A 66 24.89 -6.69 -5.80
CA PRO A 66 25.99 -7.08 -4.93
C PRO A 66 25.94 -8.56 -4.50
N GLY A 67 24.75 -9.17 -4.45
CA GLY A 67 24.54 -10.59 -4.17
C GLY A 67 24.67 -11.52 -5.40
N GLY A 68 24.89 -10.97 -6.59
CA GLY A 68 24.90 -11.71 -7.86
C GLY A 68 23.51 -12.15 -8.31
N GLY A 69 23.43 -13.16 -9.19
CA GLY A 69 22.16 -13.74 -9.64
C GLY A 69 21.31 -12.87 -10.58
N GLY A 70 21.81 -11.70 -11.00
CA GLY A 70 21.10 -10.79 -11.88
C GLY A 70 20.65 -9.51 -11.18
N ALA A 71 20.75 -8.40 -11.90
CA ALA A 71 20.33 -7.08 -11.42
C ALA A 71 18.82 -6.84 -11.57
N GLY A 72 18.15 -7.61 -12.43
CA GLY A 72 16.75 -7.40 -12.74
C GLY A 72 16.54 -6.13 -13.54
N VAL A 73 15.43 -5.45 -13.25
CA VAL A 73 15.00 -4.23 -13.94
C VAL A 73 14.75 -3.11 -12.95
N GLU A 74 14.74 -1.88 -13.47
CA GLU A 74 14.38 -0.70 -12.69
C GLU A 74 12.94 -0.83 -12.14
N PRO A 75 12.72 -0.49 -10.86
CA PRO A 75 11.37 -0.46 -10.30
C PRO A 75 10.58 0.72 -10.90
N PRO A 76 9.27 0.55 -11.18
CA PRO A 76 8.42 1.66 -11.61
C PRO A 76 8.36 2.76 -10.54
N MET A 77 8.12 3.97 -11.02
CA MET A 77 8.14 5.20 -10.23
C MET A 77 6.84 5.98 -10.40
N TRP A 78 6.29 6.46 -9.29
CA TRP A 78 5.23 7.48 -9.27
C TRP A 78 5.80 8.79 -8.77
N GLU A 79 5.52 9.86 -9.51
CA GLU A 79 5.81 11.22 -9.06
C GLU A 79 4.85 11.59 -7.93
N ILE A 80 5.40 12.19 -6.88
CA ILE A 80 4.65 12.73 -5.75
C ILE A 80 4.75 14.25 -5.84
N PRO A 81 3.64 14.96 -6.10
CA PRO A 81 3.61 16.43 -6.09
C PRO A 81 4.04 16.99 -4.73
N ASP A 82 4.76 18.10 -4.75
CA ASP A 82 5.13 18.86 -3.53
C ASP A 82 3.90 19.13 -2.65
N GLY A 83 4.06 18.98 -1.34
CA GLY A 83 3.00 19.25 -0.37
C GLY A 83 3.35 18.76 1.03
N THR A 84 2.49 19.07 1.99
CA THR A 84 2.60 18.60 3.38
C THR A 84 1.42 17.71 3.72
N ASP A 85 1.56 16.88 4.76
CA ASP A 85 0.50 16.00 5.27
C ASP A 85 -0.09 15.05 4.20
N ARG A 86 0.74 14.67 3.23
CA ARG A 86 0.41 13.80 2.10
C ARG A 86 0.27 12.35 2.54
N VAL A 87 -0.75 11.66 2.04
CA VAL A 87 -1.00 10.24 2.32
C VAL A 87 -1.14 9.45 1.04
N LEU A 88 -0.35 8.39 0.90
CA LEU A 88 -0.52 7.39 -0.16
C LEU A 88 -1.38 6.22 0.31
N THR A 89 -2.21 5.72 -0.59
CA THR A 89 -2.99 4.49 -0.44
C THR A 89 -2.88 3.62 -1.68
N PHE A 90 -3.07 2.32 -1.50
CA PHE A 90 -2.90 1.31 -2.55
C PHE A 90 -4.22 0.56 -2.78
N PRO A 91 -5.22 1.18 -3.43
CA PRO A 91 -6.56 0.61 -3.53
C PRO A 91 -6.64 -0.69 -4.35
N GLU A 92 -5.64 -0.96 -5.18
CA GLU A 92 -5.57 -2.19 -5.96
C GLU A 92 -4.12 -2.63 -6.14
N VAL A 93 -3.79 -3.79 -5.59
CA VAL A 93 -2.53 -4.49 -5.84
C VAL A 93 -2.87 -5.91 -6.27
N THR A 94 -2.77 -6.20 -7.56
CA THR A 94 -3.25 -7.48 -8.12
C THR A 94 -2.27 -8.09 -9.11
N GLY A 95 -2.42 -9.38 -9.38
CA GLY A 95 -1.46 -10.12 -10.20
C GLY A 95 -0.57 -11.00 -9.35
N ARG A 96 0.45 -11.59 -9.99
CA ARG A 96 1.29 -12.61 -9.37
C ARG A 96 2.68 -12.62 -9.96
N VAL A 97 3.66 -12.91 -9.13
CA VAL A 97 5.07 -13.10 -9.51
C VAL A 97 5.52 -14.51 -9.20
N ASN A 98 6.59 -14.94 -9.84
CA ASN A 98 7.27 -16.19 -9.52
C ASN A 98 8.70 -15.84 -9.11
N PRO A 99 9.09 -16.09 -7.85
CA PRO A 99 10.41 -15.73 -7.32
C PRO A 99 11.54 -16.62 -7.85
N ILE A 100 11.23 -17.81 -8.33
CA ILE A 100 12.23 -18.74 -8.81
C ILE A 100 11.63 -19.45 -10.02
N THR A 101 11.90 -18.97 -11.23
CA THR A 101 11.34 -19.48 -12.50
C THR A 101 11.48 -20.99 -12.73
N SER A 102 12.38 -21.67 -12.02
CA SER A 102 12.45 -23.15 -12.02
C SER A 102 11.37 -23.83 -11.18
N GLN A 103 10.62 -23.09 -10.37
CA GLN A 103 9.49 -23.52 -9.56
C GLN A 103 8.18 -23.14 -10.26
N PRO A 104 7.10 -23.94 -10.14
CA PRO A 104 5.86 -23.68 -10.86
C PRO A 104 4.96 -22.63 -10.20
N ASN A 105 5.23 -22.25 -8.95
CA ASN A 105 4.28 -21.50 -8.13
C ASN A 105 4.46 -20.00 -8.32
N PHE A 106 3.35 -19.35 -8.66
CA PHE A 106 3.21 -17.90 -8.64
C PHE A 106 2.62 -17.48 -7.30
N VAL A 107 3.06 -16.36 -6.75
CA VAL A 107 2.64 -15.85 -5.45
C VAL A 107 2.05 -14.45 -5.60
N GLY A 108 1.16 -14.11 -4.68
CA GLY A 108 0.48 -12.83 -4.69
C GLY A 108 1.34 -11.71 -4.11
N PRO A 109 0.77 -10.50 -3.97
CA PRO A 109 1.47 -9.35 -3.44
C PRO A 109 1.97 -9.51 -1.99
N GLU A 110 1.28 -10.32 -1.18
CA GLU A 110 1.67 -10.70 0.19
C GLU A 110 2.89 -11.64 0.26
N GLY A 111 3.43 -12.05 -0.89
CA GLY A 111 4.56 -12.96 -0.95
C GLY A 111 4.16 -14.43 -0.86
N ASP A 112 5.15 -15.27 -0.58
CA ASP A 112 5.06 -16.73 -0.69
C ASP A 112 4.67 -17.46 0.61
N GLY A 113 4.42 -16.74 1.70
CA GLY A 113 4.11 -17.34 3.01
C GLY A 113 5.21 -18.28 3.53
N GLY A 114 6.46 -18.04 3.14
CA GLY A 114 7.63 -18.76 3.62
C GLY A 114 7.93 -20.03 2.82
N GLU A 115 7.21 -20.28 1.71
CA GLU A 115 7.36 -21.49 0.90
C GLU A 115 8.80 -21.69 0.41
N PHE A 116 9.48 -20.62 0.01
CA PHE A 116 10.84 -20.69 -0.53
C PHE A 116 11.92 -20.12 0.40
N GLY A 117 11.54 -19.52 1.52
CA GLY A 117 12.45 -18.93 2.50
C GLY A 117 11.84 -17.74 3.24
N THR A 118 12.63 -17.13 4.11
CA THR A 118 12.23 -15.95 4.88
C THR A 118 13.07 -14.77 4.43
N THR A 119 12.55 -13.55 4.51
CA THR A 119 13.27 -12.35 4.05
C THR A 119 14.20 -11.83 5.14
N ASP A 120 15.48 -11.62 4.81
CA ASP A 120 16.46 -10.86 5.60
C ASP A 120 17.50 -10.31 4.63
N VAL A 121 17.06 -9.32 3.85
CA VAL A 121 17.88 -8.66 2.82
C VAL A 121 18.57 -7.44 3.44
N GLN A 122 19.83 -7.23 3.10
CA GLN A 122 20.67 -6.16 3.63
C GLN A 122 20.42 -4.84 2.90
N SER A 123 20.62 -3.73 3.60
CA SER A 123 20.62 -2.39 2.99
C SER A 123 21.74 -2.25 1.97
N PHE A 124 21.51 -1.43 0.94
CA PHE A 124 22.51 -1.14 -0.08
C PHE A 124 22.27 0.24 -0.71
N GLY A 125 23.35 1.02 -0.88
CA GLY A 125 23.32 2.27 -1.66
C GLY A 125 22.31 3.29 -1.16
N GLY A 126 22.20 3.48 0.17
CA GLY A 126 21.23 4.40 0.77
C GLY A 126 19.78 3.89 0.88
N ILE A 127 19.47 2.71 0.36
CA ILE A 127 18.15 2.07 0.50
C ILE A 127 18.21 1.01 1.59
N SER A 128 17.29 1.08 2.56
CA SER A 128 17.24 0.11 3.65
C SER A 128 16.89 -1.28 3.11
N GLY A 129 17.45 -2.32 3.72
CA GLY A 129 16.91 -3.66 3.57
C GLY A 129 15.62 -3.85 4.39
N ILE A 130 15.10 -5.07 4.36
CA ILE A 130 13.85 -5.43 5.05
C ILE A 130 13.93 -6.88 5.56
N VAL A 131 13.21 -7.15 6.65
CA VAL A 131 13.13 -8.48 7.30
C VAL A 131 11.68 -8.92 7.37
N HIS A 132 11.42 -10.20 7.07
CA HIS A 132 10.15 -10.86 7.29
C HIS A 132 10.39 -12.35 7.57
N GLU A 133 10.12 -12.82 8.78
CA GLU A 133 10.46 -14.19 9.21
C GLU A 133 9.51 -15.26 8.66
N GLU A 134 8.39 -14.86 8.02
CA GLU A 134 7.38 -15.79 7.50
C GLU A 134 7.09 -15.65 5.99
N ALA A 135 7.81 -14.81 5.24
CA ALA A 135 7.52 -14.60 3.81
C ALA A 135 8.74 -14.12 3.00
N GLY A 136 8.74 -14.47 1.72
CA GLY A 136 9.60 -13.95 0.65
C GLY A 136 8.79 -13.24 -0.44
N ILE A 137 9.47 -12.40 -1.23
CA ILE A 137 8.98 -11.76 -2.48
C ILE A 137 7.63 -11.01 -2.38
N PHE A 138 7.34 -10.40 -1.23
CA PHE A 138 6.20 -9.48 -1.07
C PHE A 138 6.49 -8.12 -1.70
N VAL A 139 5.43 -7.40 -2.09
CA VAL A 139 5.55 -6.06 -2.70
C VAL A 139 6.01 -5.06 -1.63
N VAL A 140 7.06 -4.31 -1.95
CA VAL A 140 7.63 -3.25 -1.09
C VAL A 140 7.66 -1.91 -1.79
N GLY A 141 7.60 -0.84 -1.01
CA GLY A 141 7.78 0.53 -1.47
C GLY A 141 8.99 1.20 -0.85
N VAL A 142 9.50 2.25 -1.49
CA VAL A 142 10.46 3.20 -0.92
C VAL A 142 10.15 4.61 -1.40
N LEU A 143 10.21 5.59 -0.48
CA LEU A 143 10.04 7.01 -0.79
C LEU A 143 11.40 7.68 -0.94
N LEU A 144 11.57 8.49 -1.99
CA LEU A 144 12.80 9.21 -2.27
C LEU A 144 12.52 10.68 -2.62
N THR A 145 13.56 11.50 -2.45
CA THR A 145 13.64 12.87 -3.02
C THR A 145 14.11 12.80 -4.47
N ASP A 146 14.40 13.92 -5.14
CA ASP A 146 15.00 13.91 -6.48
C ASP A 146 16.48 13.51 -6.50
N ALA A 147 17.17 13.64 -5.36
CA ALA A 147 18.55 13.21 -5.24
C ALA A 147 18.64 11.66 -5.29
N PRO A 148 19.72 11.08 -5.85
CA PRO A 148 20.01 9.66 -5.70
C PRO A 148 20.10 9.29 -4.20
N PRO A 149 19.70 8.08 -3.80
CA PRO A 149 19.90 7.61 -2.43
C PRO A 149 21.40 7.49 -2.13
N GLU A 150 21.80 7.81 -0.89
CA GLU A 150 23.19 7.81 -0.45
C GLU A 150 23.34 7.11 0.90
N ASP A 151 24.51 6.51 1.16
CA ASP A 151 24.81 5.89 2.45
C ASP A 151 25.01 6.93 3.58
N PRO A 152 24.65 6.60 4.83
CA PRO A 152 24.08 5.33 5.27
C PRO A 152 22.58 5.23 4.97
N ALA A 153 22.14 4.03 4.58
CA ALA A 153 20.72 3.71 4.49
C ALA A 153 20.03 3.80 5.87
N PRO A 154 18.70 4.08 5.91
CA PRO A 154 17.90 3.97 7.12
C PRO A 154 17.93 2.59 7.76
N GLU A 155 17.46 2.51 9.01
CA GLU A 155 17.31 1.23 9.72
C GLU A 155 16.34 0.32 8.96
N ARG A 156 16.69 -0.97 8.89
CA ARG A 156 15.82 -1.98 8.27
C ARG A 156 14.60 -2.22 9.15
N LEU A 157 13.44 -2.24 8.53
CA LEU A 157 12.22 -2.65 9.21
C LEU A 157 12.13 -4.18 9.27
N ASP A 158 11.73 -4.68 10.43
CA ASP A 158 11.17 -6.02 10.57
C ASP A 158 9.65 -5.91 10.45
N VAL A 159 9.12 -6.48 9.37
CA VAL A 159 7.70 -6.42 9.00
C VAL A 159 6.97 -7.74 9.25
N THR A 160 7.59 -8.69 9.98
CA THR A 160 7.02 -10.02 10.24
C THR A 160 5.61 -9.97 10.85
N ASP A 161 5.43 -9.13 11.86
CA ASP A 161 4.16 -8.96 12.57
C ASP A 161 3.36 -7.73 12.08
N GLN A 162 3.83 -7.07 11.02
CA GLN A 162 3.14 -5.90 10.49
C GLN A 162 2.01 -6.33 9.57
N ALA A 163 0.77 -6.13 10.03
CA ALA A 163 -0.35 -6.12 9.13
C ALA A 163 -0.19 -4.97 8.13
N THR A 164 -0.55 -5.20 6.87
CA THR A 164 -0.68 -4.14 5.85
C THR A 164 -1.77 -3.12 6.20
N ALA A 165 -2.60 -3.40 7.21
CA ALA A 165 -3.62 -2.50 7.70
C ALA A 165 -3.07 -1.46 8.70
N GLY A 166 -3.18 -0.17 8.37
CA GLY A 166 -2.86 0.91 9.29
C GLY A 166 -2.14 2.11 8.66
N SER A 167 -1.62 2.99 9.52
CA SER A 167 -0.81 4.13 9.09
C SER A 167 0.66 3.87 9.42
N ILE A 168 1.54 4.07 8.44
CA ILE A 168 3.01 4.00 8.60
C ILE A 168 3.67 5.31 8.17
N GLU A 169 4.86 5.58 8.69
CA GLU A 169 5.62 6.82 8.44
C GLU A 169 7.07 6.46 8.09
N PRO A 170 7.34 5.91 6.88
CA PRO A 170 8.69 5.51 6.49
C PRO A 170 9.59 6.73 6.26
N GLU A 171 10.87 6.59 6.60
CA GLU A 171 11.89 7.59 6.28
C GLU A 171 12.22 7.59 4.77
N ILE A 172 12.84 8.68 4.28
CA ILE A 172 13.42 8.70 2.93
C ILE A 172 14.47 7.58 2.81
N GLY A 173 14.34 6.74 1.79
CA GLY A 173 15.21 5.59 1.56
C GLY A 173 14.86 4.35 2.41
N GLN A 174 13.84 4.41 3.26
CA GLN A 174 13.39 3.26 4.04
C GLN A 174 12.35 2.45 3.27
N THR A 175 12.64 1.17 3.06
CA THR A 175 11.70 0.22 2.47
C THR A 175 10.60 -0.13 3.46
N PHE A 176 9.37 -0.24 2.97
CA PHE A 176 8.20 -0.65 3.75
C PHE A 176 7.36 -1.70 3.01
N LEU A 177 6.62 -2.51 3.76
CA LEU A 177 5.70 -3.51 3.22
C LEU A 177 4.47 -2.82 2.61
N ILE A 178 4.18 -3.12 1.34
CA ILE A 178 2.91 -2.75 0.68
C ILE A 178 1.95 -3.95 0.71
N GLY A 179 2.45 -5.14 0.39
CA GLY A 179 1.61 -6.33 0.26
C GLY A 179 0.48 -6.11 -0.76
N ASP A 180 -0.75 -6.46 -0.39
CA ASP A 180 -1.96 -6.25 -1.18
C ASP A 180 -2.56 -4.83 -1.04
N GLY A 181 -1.97 -3.99 -0.17
CA GLY A 181 -2.38 -2.60 0.03
C GLY A 181 -3.61 -2.40 0.91
N THR A 182 -4.24 -3.47 1.40
CA THR A 182 -5.51 -3.39 2.15
C THR A 182 -5.35 -2.58 3.42
N ASP A 183 -6.11 -1.49 3.52
CA ASP A 183 -6.12 -0.55 4.65
C ASP A 183 -4.76 0.13 4.96
N LEU A 184 -3.78 0.05 4.04
CA LEU A 184 -2.48 0.69 4.16
C LEU A 184 -2.57 2.20 3.86
N ARG A 185 -2.03 3.01 4.77
CA ARG A 185 -1.87 4.45 4.62
C ARG A 185 -0.43 4.83 4.91
N VAL A 186 0.26 5.37 3.91
CA VAL A 186 1.65 5.81 4.07
C VAL A 186 1.68 7.32 4.23
N GLN A 187 2.15 7.80 5.38
CA GLN A 187 2.47 9.22 5.55
C GLN A 187 3.74 9.51 4.77
N VAL A 188 3.64 10.44 3.84
CA VAL A 188 4.74 10.79 2.95
C VAL A 188 5.57 11.89 3.62
N PRO A 189 6.89 11.70 3.83
CA PRO A 189 7.77 12.78 4.28
C PRO A 189 7.65 14.00 3.36
N ASP A 190 7.62 15.21 3.90
CA ASP A 190 7.39 16.46 3.13
C ASP A 190 8.39 16.63 1.97
N GLU A 191 9.61 16.10 2.12
CA GLU A 191 10.67 16.14 1.10
C GLU A 191 10.56 15.07 0.01
N ALA A 192 9.72 14.04 0.18
CA ALA A 192 9.58 12.98 -0.81
C ALA A 192 8.92 13.51 -2.10
N THR A 193 9.52 13.19 -3.23
CA THR A 193 9.03 13.55 -4.58
C THR A 193 8.75 12.33 -5.43
N ARG A 194 9.16 11.13 -4.98
CA ARG A 194 9.07 9.88 -5.75
C ARG A 194 8.71 8.71 -4.85
N LEU A 195 7.79 7.87 -5.31
CA LEU A 195 7.55 6.52 -4.79
C LEU A 195 8.08 5.51 -5.81
N PHE A 196 8.86 4.55 -5.35
CA PHE A 196 9.24 3.37 -6.14
C PHE A 196 8.63 2.11 -5.52
N VAL A 197 8.23 1.16 -6.36
CA VAL A 197 7.63 -0.11 -5.94
C VAL A 197 8.33 -1.28 -6.61
N GLY A 198 8.61 -2.33 -5.85
CA GLY A 198 9.36 -3.49 -6.33
C GLY A 198 9.44 -4.60 -5.31
N TYR A 199 10.54 -5.34 -5.34
CA TYR A 199 10.81 -6.47 -4.46
C TYR A 199 12.21 -6.36 -3.85
N ALA A 200 12.33 -6.72 -2.57
CA ALA A 200 13.61 -6.95 -1.92
C ALA A 200 14.01 -8.42 -2.10
N ASP A 201 15.05 -8.68 -2.87
CA ASP A 201 15.49 -10.03 -3.20
C ASP A 201 16.99 -10.22 -3.01
N GLY A 202 17.39 -11.45 -2.78
CA GLY A 202 18.75 -11.91 -2.59
C GLY A 202 18.79 -13.42 -2.70
N TYR A 203 19.94 -14.04 -2.48
CA TYR A 203 20.03 -15.51 -2.57
C TYR A 203 19.12 -16.15 -1.50
N TYR A 204 18.05 -16.82 -1.94
CA TYR A 204 16.98 -17.31 -1.06
C TYR A 204 16.41 -16.22 -0.12
N TYR A 205 16.27 -14.99 -0.63
CA TYR A 205 15.76 -13.82 0.11
C TYR A 205 16.65 -13.34 1.27
N LYS A 206 17.94 -13.71 1.24
CA LYS A 206 18.91 -13.39 2.30
C LYS A 206 20.12 -12.63 1.78
N GLY A 207 20.68 -11.80 2.66
CA GLY A 207 21.98 -11.18 2.46
C GLY A 207 21.94 -9.99 1.49
N GLN A 208 22.96 -9.87 0.66
CA GLN A 208 23.08 -8.74 -0.26
C GLN A 208 22.02 -8.78 -1.37
N PRO A 209 21.49 -7.61 -1.81
CA PRO A 209 20.55 -7.54 -2.92
C PRO A 209 21.00 -8.23 -4.21
N GLY A 210 20.10 -8.94 -4.89
CA GLY A 210 20.37 -9.60 -6.17
C GLY A 210 19.34 -10.68 -6.51
N TRP A 211 19.71 -11.58 -7.42
CA TRP A 211 18.92 -12.76 -7.81
C TRP A 211 17.59 -12.46 -8.54
N TYR A 212 17.49 -11.27 -9.14
CA TYR A 212 16.28 -10.86 -9.83
C TYR A 212 16.09 -11.52 -11.22
N ASP A 213 17.15 -12.04 -11.86
CA ASP A 213 17.04 -12.60 -13.23
C ASP A 213 16.31 -13.95 -13.25
N ASN A 214 16.15 -14.61 -12.10
CA ASN A 214 15.30 -15.79 -11.97
C ASN A 214 13.87 -15.48 -11.58
N ASN A 215 13.48 -14.20 -11.51
CA ASN A 215 12.12 -13.80 -11.16
C ASN A 215 11.30 -13.57 -12.42
N SER A 216 10.00 -13.81 -12.36
CA SER A 216 9.09 -13.56 -13.49
C SER A 216 7.68 -13.19 -13.03
N GLY A 217 6.80 -12.91 -13.98
CA GLY A 217 5.45 -12.42 -13.69
C GLY A 217 5.42 -10.93 -13.41
N ARG A 218 4.26 -10.45 -12.95
CA ARG A 218 4.03 -9.04 -12.63
C ARG A 218 2.84 -8.88 -11.68
N VAL A 219 2.90 -7.81 -10.91
CA VAL A 219 1.77 -7.25 -10.17
C VAL A 219 1.45 -5.89 -10.78
N GLN A 220 0.16 -5.56 -10.90
CA GLN A 220 -0.31 -4.23 -11.20
C GLN A 220 -0.60 -3.52 -9.87
N VAL A 221 -0.02 -2.34 -9.68
CA VAL A 221 -0.16 -1.53 -8.47
C VAL A 221 -0.84 -0.23 -8.85
N THR A 222 -1.96 0.08 -8.22
CA THR A 222 -2.62 1.38 -8.29
C THR A 222 -2.29 2.19 -7.05
N VAL A 223 -1.87 3.45 -7.24
CA VAL A 223 -1.52 4.38 -6.16
C VAL A 223 -2.47 5.57 -6.19
N GLU A 224 -2.98 5.94 -5.02
CA GLU A 224 -3.75 7.17 -4.82
C GLU A 224 -3.05 8.06 -3.80
N LEU A 225 -3.03 9.36 -4.06
CA LEU A 225 -2.51 10.38 -3.17
C LEU A 225 -3.67 11.25 -2.66
N ALA A 226 -3.72 11.46 -1.36
CA ALA A 226 -4.66 12.38 -0.73
C ALA A 226 -3.91 13.39 0.15
N ASP A 227 -4.36 14.64 0.11
CA ASP A 227 -3.98 15.65 1.11
C ASP A 227 -4.87 15.48 2.36
N ARG A 228 -4.30 15.66 3.55
CA ARG A 228 -5.03 15.65 4.83
C ARG A 228 -5.84 16.91 5.09
#